data_AF-A0A8S1RHY4-F1
#
_entry.id   AF-A0A8S1RHY4-F1
#
_cell.length_a   1.000
_cell.length_b   1.000
_cell.length_c   1.000
_cell.angle_alpha   90.00
_cell.angle_beta   90.00
_cell.angle_gamma   90.00
#
_symmetry.space_group_name_H-M   'P 1'
#
loop_
_entity.id
_entity.type
_entity.pdbx_description
1 polymer ?
#
loop_
_entity_poly.entity_id
_entity_poly.type
_entity_poly.pdbx_seq_one_letter_code
_entity_poly.pdbx_strand_id
1 'polypeptide(L)'
;MLGTEYWSYQYYTYQDIILLKKILKVDQVGFVKIYEDEKIIEYQIDRSQHLRLSDLIQMIKANYAKIKLGQLIQLFLNLINQVLQLQISYQIEHQYLDVNRIWLIFNDPNQIINVFPNKIKYSIGFTGYQCQLYEDSLHQIKPAQKEILQIIKDILIDFKSSHIFFNDSKKNQILKLIYDPIIQECDKFNIYNTQNVIIEILCKQDFDNEQQSISLDDIQQINNCMKQRKITKKYCENCIKYFIDMFKEQQSYFIEKILMQNMKNLVAILDDQQQPQDQNDILQHQILNMSAEKLEKLQQHFESQQSKLKNNLKQSINQLLEDILENQMKNFKLQISEEEKQKLLNNLLDRIVNMKFNKYFYNSIYFSKKQNQQDFQQYQESLITKFSTEIVTKEVEMLIQYKILLLIDELI
;
A
#
# COMPACT_ATOMS: atom_id res chain seq x y z
N MET A 1 -7.62 -2.30 13.97
CA MET A 1 -7.03 -2.30 15.33
C MET A 1 -7.78 -1.28 16.16
N LEU A 2 -7.98 -1.48 17.46
CA LEU A 2 -8.45 -0.37 18.31
C LEU A 2 -7.41 0.76 18.18
N GLY A 3 -7.86 1.90 17.65
CA GLY A 3 -7.01 3.05 17.38
C GLY A 3 -6.43 3.19 15.96
N THR A 4 -6.64 2.25 15.02
CA THR A 4 -6.28 2.45 13.59
C THR A 4 -7.44 2.93 12.72
N GLU A 5 -8.31 3.76 13.29
CA GLU A 5 -9.50 4.28 12.64
C GLU A 5 -9.12 5.48 11.76
N TYR A 6 -8.71 5.21 10.52
CA TYR A 6 -8.49 6.24 9.51
C TYR A 6 -8.73 5.68 8.10
N TRP A 7 -8.90 6.60 7.16
CA TRP A 7 -9.02 6.28 5.74
C TRP A 7 -7.64 6.27 5.08
N SER A 8 -7.31 5.19 4.40
CA SER A 8 -6.15 5.12 3.51
C SER A 8 -6.60 5.27 2.07
N TYR A 9 -5.81 6.00 1.27
CA TYR A 9 -6.07 6.21 -0.15
C TYR A 9 -4.99 5.52 -0.96
N GLN A 10 -5.40 4.72 -1.94
CA GLN A 10 -4.49 4.11 -2.92
C GLN A 10 -4.89 4.55 -4.33
N TYR A 11 -3.92 4.95 -5.12
CA TYR A 11 -4.12 5.44 -6.48
C TYR A 11 -3.40 4.50 -7.43
N TYR A 12 -4.11 3.86 -8.35
CA TYR A 12 -3.48 2.99 -9.34
C TYR A 12 -3.91 3.42 -10.72
N THR A 13 -3.09 3.08 -11.70
CA THR A 13 -3.44 3.34 -13.09
C THR A 13 -4.11 2.12 -13.68
N TYR A 14 -4.88 2.33 -14.75
CA TYR A 14 -5.52 1.25 -15.47
C TYR A 14 -5.43 1.48 -16.98
N GLN A 15 -5.52 0.39 -17.74
CA GLN A 15 -5.50 0.44 -19.20
C GLN A 15 -6.89 0.31 -19.82
N ASP A 16 -7.65 -0.68 -19.34
CA ASP A 16 -8.97 -1.03 -19.87
C ASP A 16 -10.03 -0.86 -18.79
N ILE A 17 -10.88 0.16 -18.97
CA ILE A 17 -11.96 0.48 -18.05
C ILE A 17 -13.04 -0.61 -17.98
N ILE A 18 -13.27 -1.35 -19.07
CA ILE A 18 -14.27 -2.42 -19.11
C ILE A 18 -13.78 -3.58 -18.24
N LEU A 19 -12.51 -3.96 -18.42
CA LEU A 19 -11.87 -4.97 -17.58
C LEU A 19 -11.82 -4.53 -16.11
N LEU A 20 -11.45 -3.27 -15.83
CA LEU A 20 -11.46 -2.72 -14.47
C LEU A 20 -12.85 -2.82 -13.83
N LYS A 21 -13.90 -2.39 -14.53
CA LYS A 21 -15.29 -2.48 -14.04
C LYS A 21 -15.73 -3.93 -13.84
N LYS A 22 -15.24 -4.89 -14.63
CA LYS A 22 -15.47 -6.33 -14.42
C LYS A 22 -14.79 -6.82 -13.15
N ILE A 23 -13.53 -6.43 -12.92
CA ILE A 23 -12.76 -6.78 -11.71
C ILE A 23 -13.46 -6.27 -10.46
N LEU A 24 -13.86 -5.00 -10.45
CA LEU A 24 -14.53 -4.37 -9.31
C LEU A 24 -15.89 -5.00 -8.95
N LYS A 25 -16.52 -5.78 -9.84
CA LYS A 25 -17.75 -6.50 -9.50
C LYS A 25 -17.49 -7.73 -8.64
N VAL A 26 -16.28 -8.26 -8.64
CA VAL A 26 -15.93 -9.53 -7.98
C VAL A 26 -14.88 -9.38 -6.90
N ASP A 27 -14.00 -8.37 -7.02
CA ASP A 27 -12.90 -8.14 -6.09
C ASP A 27 -12.72 -6.63 -5.85
N GLN A 28 -13.64 -6.07 -5.07
CA GLN A 28 -13.59 -4.67 -4.66
C GLN A 28 -13.07 -4.55 -3.24
N VAL A 29 -12.06 -3.69 -3.05
CA VAL A 29 -11.52 -3.32 -1.75
C VAL A 29 -11.92 -1.88 -1.43
N GLY A 30 -12.67 -1.68 -0.34
CA GLY A 30 -13.14 -0.35 0.06
C GLY A 30 -14.04 0.34 -0.97
N PHE A 31 -14.08 1.67 -0.90
CA PHE A 31 -14.80 2.50 -1.87
C PHE A 31 -13.89 2.85 -3.05
N VAL A 32 -14.47 2.92 -4.25
CA VAL A 32 -13.71 3.10 -5.48
C VAL A 32 -14.25 4.28 -6.27
N LYS A 33 -13.33 5.12 -6.76
CA LYS A 33 -13.62 6.19 -7.71
C LYS A 33 -12.70 6.08 -8.92
N ILE A 34 -13.28 6.20 -10.11
CA ILE A 34 -12.55 6.12 -11.39
C ILE A 34 -12.47 7.51 -11.99
N TYR A 35 -11.27 7.95 -12.33
CA TYR A 35 -10.95 9.20 -13.02
C TYR A 35 -10.53 8.85 -14.45
N GLU A 36 -11.49 8.93 -15.37
CA GLU A 36 -11.30 8.48 -16.76
C GLU A 36 -10.34 9.36 -17.55
N ASP A 37 -10.31 10.66 -17.23
CA ASP A 37 -9.42 11.66 -17.82
C ASP A 37 -7.95 11.43 -17.47
N GLU A 38 -7.68 10.91 -16.28
CA GLU A 38 -6.32 10.58 -15.81
C GLU A 38 -5.96 9.09 -15.97
N LYS A 39 -6.94 8.24 -16.33
CA LYS A 39 -6.83 6.77 -16.27
C LYS A 39 -6.38 6.25 -14.90
N ILE A 40 -6.91 6.88 -13.84
CA ILE A 40 -6.62 6.55 -12.44
C ILE A 40 -7.84 5.96 -11.75
N ILE A 41 -7.61 4.94 -10.94
CA ILE A 41 -8.54 4.44 -9.94
C ILE A 41 -8.04 4.82 -8.55
N GLU A 42 -8.93 5.41 -7.76
CA GLU A 42 -8.72 5.72 -6.34
C GLU A 42 -9.50 4.70 -5.50
N TYR A 43 -8.81 4.05 -4.58
CA TYR A 43 -9.37 3.20 -3.54
C TYR A 43 -9.32 3.96 -2.22
N GLN A 44 -10.47 4.15 -1.59
CA GLN A 44 -10.62 4.68 -0.24
C GLN A 44 -10.93 3.52 0.70
N ILE A 45 -9.98 3.20 1.57
CA ILE A 45 -9.95 1.96 2.36
C ILE A 45 -10.01 2.29 3.85
N ASP A 46 -11.00 1.71 4.55
CA ASP A 46 -11.16 1.84 5.99
C ASP A 46 -10.14 0.95 6.72
N ARG A 47 -9.13 1.56 7.36
CA ARG A 47 -8.06 0.85 8.07
C ARG A 47 -8.50 0.26 9.43
N SER A 48 -9.73 0.52 9.86
CA SER A 48 -10.33 -0.22 10.96
C SER A 48 -10.72 -1.64 10.54
N GLN A 49 -11.15 -1.81 9.29
CA GLN A 49 -11.67 -3.07 8.73
C GLN A 49 -10.71 -3.77 7.76
N HIS A 50 -9.68 -3.07 7.30
CA HIS A 50 -8.76 -3.57 6.28
C HIS A 50 -7.32 -3.52 6.76
N LEU A 51 -6.57 -4.55 6.41
CA LEU A 51 -5.14 -4.62 6.69
C LEU A 51 -4.37 -5.13 5.47
N ARG A 52 -3.42 -4.32 5.01
CA ARG A 52 -2.48 -4.72 3.96
C ARG A 52 -1.55 -5.83 4.44
N LEU A 53 -1.22 -6.80 3.57
CA LEU A 53 -0.35 -7.92 3.91
C LEU A 53 1.06 -7.47 4.34
N SER A 54 1.63 -6.46 3.68
CA SER A 54 2.94 -5.90 4.06
C SER A 54 2.94 -5.32 5.48
N ASP A 55 1.85 -4.66 5.89
CA ASP A 55 1.70 -4.14 7.24
C ASP A 55 1.63 -5.29 8.27
N LEU A 56 0.88 -6.36 7.97
CA LEU A 56 0.83 -7.55 8.83
C LEU A 56 2.22 -8.13 9.08
N ILE A 57 2.97 -8.35 8.00
CA ILE A 57 4.33 -8.91 8.06
C ILE A 57 5.20 -8.04 8.97
N GLN A 58 5.16 -6.72 8.79
CA GLN A 58 5.96 -5.82 9.62
C GLN A 58 5.50 -5.85 11.08
N MET A 59 4.20 -5.88 11.34
CA MET A 59 3.66 -5.92 12.70
C MET A 59 4.07 -7.20 13.43
N ILE A 60 4.12 -8.34 12.72
CA ILE A 60 4.63 -9.61 13.27
C ILE A 60 6.12 -9.48 13.59
N LYS A 61 6.92 -8.98 12.64
CA LYS A 61 8.37 -8.77 12.84
C LYS A 61 8.70 -7.80 13.97
N ALA A 62 7.85 -6.80 14.17
CA ALA A 62 7.98 -5.83 15.25
C ALA A 62 7.47 -6.36 16.60
N ASN A 63 6.96 -7.60 16.67
CA ASN A 63 6.31 -8.20 17.84
C ASN A 63 5.07 -7.42 18.32
N TYR A 64 4.47 -6.62 17.43
CA TYR A 64 3.25 -5.87 17.67
C TYR A 64 2.01 -6.73 17.47
N ALA A 65 1.96 -7.49 16.38
CA ALA A 65 0.88 -8.44 16.11
C ALA A 65 1.39 -9.86 16.39
N LYS A 66 0.69 -10.60 17.26
CA LYS A 66 0.95 -12.03 17.44
C LYS A 66 -0.09 -12.81 16.67
N ILE A 67 0.37 -13.57 15.68
CA ILE A 67 -0.43 -14.61 15.02
C ILE A 67 0.08 -15.97 15.48
N LYS A 68 -0.72 -17.03 15.30
CA LYS A 68 -0.24 -18.41 15.46
C LYS A 68 0.27 -18.95 14.12
N LEU A 69 1.15 -19.95 14.17
CA LEU A 69 1.68 -20.56 12.94
C LEU A 69 0.55 -21.10 12.04
N GLY A 70 -0.46 -21.74 12.62
CA GLY A 70 -1.63 -22.20 11.86
C GLY A 70 -2.39 -21.08 11.14
N GLN A 71 -2.48 -19.89 11.74
CA GLN A 71 -3.09 -18.72 11.07
C GLN A 71 -2.28 -18.26 9.86
N LEU A 72 -0.95 -18.31 9.94
CA LEU A 72 -0.08 -17.97 8.82
C LEU A 72 -0.23 -18.98 7.67
N ILE A 73 -0.24 -20.28 7.98
CA ILE A 73 -0.40 -21.33 6.97
C ILE A 73 -1.80 -21.25 6.33
N GLN A 74 -2.84 -21.01 7.13
CA GLN A 74 -4.19 -20.77 6.61
C GLN A 74 -4.26 -19.52 5.73
N LEU A 75 -3.51 -18.47 6.06
CA LEU A 75 -3.40 -17.27 5.22
C LEU A 75 -2.79 -17.59 3.86
N PHE A 76 -1.72 -18.40 3.81
CA PHE A 76 -1.13 -18.84 2.54
C PHE A 76 -2.12 -19.67 1.70
N LEU A 77 -2.88 -20.56 2.33
CA LEU A 77 -3.93 -21.31 1.66
C LEU A 77 -5.00 -20.37 1.07
N ASN A 78 -5.47 -19.41 1.86
CA ASN A 78 -6.48 -18.45 1.43
C ASN A 78 -5.98 -17.57 0.28
N LEU A 79 -4.71 -17.17 0.30
CA LEU A 79 -4.07 -16.40 -0.77
C LEU A 79 -4.03 -17.17 -2.08
N ILE A 80 -3.62 -18.44 -2.03
CA ILE A 80 -3.63 -19.34 -3.19
C ILE A 80 -5.06 -19.50 -3.72
N ASN A 81 -6.02 -19.75 -2.84
CA ASN A 81 -7.42 -19.92 -3.21
C ASN A 81 -7.98 -18.68 -3.90
N GLN A 82 -7.68 -17.47 -3.41
CA GLN A 82 -8.13 -16.23 -4.03
C GLN A 82 -7.58 -16.07 -5.45
N VAL A 83 -6.29 -16.34 -5.66
CA VAL A 83 -5.67 -16.28 -7.00
C VAL A 83 -6.31 -17.30 -7.96
N LEU A 84 -6.51 -18.54 -7.50
CA LEU A 84 -7.16 -19.59 -8.29
C LEU A 84 -8.61 -19.24 -8.61
N GLN A 85 -9.37 -18.72 -7.64
CA GLN A 85 -10.77 -18.34 -7.84
C GLN A 85 -10.92 -17.24 -8.89
N LEU A 86 -10.10 -16.18 -8.81
CA LEU A 86 -10.11 -15.07 -9.77
C LEU A 86 -9.80 -15.55 -11.19
N GLN A 87 -8.81 -16.42 -11.33
CA GLN A 87 -8.38 -16.92 -12.64
C GLN A 87 -9.37 -17.92 -13.23
N ILE A 88 -9.79 -18.93 -12.46
CA ILE A 88 -10.64 -20.03 -12.97
C ILE A 88 -12.09 -19.56 -13.14
N SER A 89 -12.63 -18.89 -12.13
CA SER A 89 -14.08 -18.57 -12.09
C SER A 89 -14.41 -17.29 -12.85
N TYR A 90 -13.49 -16.33 -12.88
CA TYR A 90 -13.76 -14.99 -13.42
C TYR A 90 -12.87 -14.60 -14.60
N GLN A 91 -11.87 -15.41 -14.94
CA GLN A 91 -10.89 -15.12 -16.00
C GLN A 91 -10.21 -13.75 -15.77
N ILE A 92 -9.86 -13.48 -14.52
CA ILE A 92 -9.15 -12.27 -14.09
C ILE A 92 -7.75 -12.67 -13.66
N GLU A 93 -6.75 -11.98 -14.21
CA GLU A 93 -5.36 -12.15 -13.83
C GLU A 93 -4.80 -10.83 -13.29
N HIS A 94 -4.14 -10.89 -12.14
CA HIS A 94 -3.47 -9.74 -11.55
C HIS A 94 -2.05 -9.61 -12.10
N GLN A 95 -1.77 -8.59 -12.89
CA GLN A 95 -0.51 -8.47 -13.66
C GLN A 95 0.71 -8.14 -12.79
N TYR A 96 0.45 -7.59 -11.59
CA TYR A 96 1.45 -6.87 -10.79
C TYR A 96 1.28 -7.14 -9.29
N LEU A 97 1.03 -8.40 -8.93
CA LEU A 97 0.66 -8.76 -7.57
C LEU A 97 1.86 -8.62 -6.63
N ASP A 98 1.71 -7.86 -5.55
CA ASP A 98 2.72 -7.74 -4.50
C ASP A 98 2.07 -7.68 -3.11
N VAL A 99 2.89 -7.73 -2.05
CA VAL A 99 2.42 -7.65 -0.67
C VAL A 99 1.71 -6.33 -0.31
N ASN A 100 1.86 -5.26 -1.11
CA ASN A 100 1.19 -3.98 -0.87
C ASN A 100 -0.20 -3.90 -1.49
N ARG A 101 -0.47 -4.76 -2.48
CA ARG A 101 -1.73 -4.85 -3.20
C ARG A 101 -2.67 -5.90 -2.62
N ILE A 102 -2.21 -6.69 -1.66
CA ILE A 102 -2.99 -7.70 -0.98
C ILE A 102 -3.57 -7.14 0.31
N TRP A 103 -4.89 -7.22 0.44
CA TRP A 103 -5.65 -6.73 1.59
C TRP A 103 -6.41 -7.86 2.26
N LEU A 104 -6.31 -7.91 3.58
CA LEU A 104 -7.17 -8.70 4.46
C LEU A 104 -8.35 -7.82 4.86
N ILE A 105 -9.54 -8.25 4.50
CA ILE A 105 -10.81 -7.55 4.78
C ILE A 105 -11.50 -8.30 5.91
N PHE A 106 -11.64 -7.68 7.07
CA PHE A 106 -12.22 -8.35 8.23
C PHE A 106 -13.73 -8.52 8.04
N ASN A 107 -14.21 -9.75 8.22
CA ASN A 107 -15.63 -10.09 8.05
C ASN A 107 -16.50 -9.63 9.23
N ASP A 108 -15.87 -9.32 10.36
CA ASP A 108 -16.51 -8.81 11.57
C ASP A 108 -15.91 -7.44 11.88
N PRO A 109 -16.72 -6.36 11.92
CA PRO A 109 -16.23 -5.01 12.18
C PRO A 109 -15.62 -4.87 13.59
N ASN A 110 -15.90 -5.80 14.51
CA ASN A 110 -15.29 -5.83 15.83
C ASN A 110 -13.96 -6.61 15.86
N GLN A 111 -13.57 -7.27 14.76
CA GLN A 111 -12.31 -7.98 14.70
C GLN A 111 -11.13 -7.03 14.55
N ILE A 112 -10.15 -7.25 15.42
CA ILE A 112 -9.00 -6.39 15.59
C ILE A 112 -7.76 -7.28 15.67
N ILE A 113 -6.76 -6.96 14.84
CA ILE A 113 -5.41 -7.48 15.04
C ILE A 113 -4.87 -6.92 16.35
N ASN A 114 -4.46 -7.84 17.20
CA ASN A 114 -4.19 -7.58 18.59
C ASN A 114 -2.80 -8.12 18.93
N VAL A 115 -2.22 -7.60 20.01
CA VAL A 115 -1.00 -8.14 20.64
C VAL A 115 -1.20 -9.57 21.16
N PHE A 116 -2.46 -10.01 21.23
CA PHE A 116 -2.88 -11.38 21.52
C PHE A 116 -3.35 -12.08 20.23
N PRO A 117 -2.91 -13.31 19.96
CA PRO A 117 -3.43 -14.13 18.87
C PRO A 117 -4.91 -14.43 19.11
N ASN A 118 -5.76 -13.77 18.33
CA ASN A 118 -7.19 -14.02 18.26
C ASN A 118 -7.51 -14.64 16.90
N LYS A 119 -8.58 -15.44 16.83
CA LYS A 119 -9.09 -15.91 15.54
C LYS A 119 -9.46 -14.71 14.67
N ILE A 120 -8.92 -14.66 13.46
CA ILE A 120 -9.22 -13.61 12.49
C ILE A 120 -10.02 -14.25 11.35
N LYS A 121 -11.21 -13.72 11.10
CA LYS A 121 -12.05 -14.07 9.96
C LYS A 121 -11.94 -12.95 8.93
N TYR A 122 -11.40 -13.27 7.77
CA TYR A 122 -11.18 -12.30 6.72
C TYR A 122 -11.51 -12.89 5.36
N SER A 123 -11.82 -12.03 4.41
CA SER A 123 -11.63 -12.29 2.99
C SER A 123 -10.34 -11.64 2.51
N ILE A 124 -9.89 -12.03 1.32
CA ILE A 124 -8.72 -11.44 0.67
C ILE A 124 -9.23 -10.67 -0.55
N GLY A 125 -8.76 -9.44 -0.70
CA GLY A 125 -8.99 -8.65 -1.91
C GLY A 125 -7.69 -8.04 -2.43
N PHE A 126 -7.65 -7.75 -3.72
CA PHE A 126 -6.50 -7.17 -4.39
C PHE A 126 -6.79 -5.77 -4.94
N THR A 127 -5.75 -4.96 -5.08
CA THR A 127 -5.82 -3.61 -5.67
C THR A 127 -4.75 -3.45 -6.74
N GLY A 128 -5.00 -2.61 -7.76
CA GLY A 128 -3.95 -2.27 -8.74
C GLY A 128 -3.64 -3.37 -9.78
N TYR A 129 -4.69 -4.07 -10.24
CA TYR A 129 -4.63 -5.16 -11.21
C TYR A 129 -3.89 -4.86 -12.51
N GLN A 130 -4.09 -3.67 -13.08
CA GLN A 130 -3.61 -3.25 -14.41
C GLN A 130 -2.53 -2.16 -14.33
N CYS A 131 -1.96 -1.93 -13.15
CA CYS A 131 -1.12 -0.76 -12.88
C CYS A 131 0.30 -0.92 -13.45
N GLN A 132 0.43 -0.66 -14.76
CA GLN A 132 1.67 -0.73 -15.53
C GLN A 132 2.74 0.28 -15.15
N LEU A 133 2.32 1.42 -14.59
CA LEU A 133 3.08 2.66 -14.65
C LEU A 133 4.41 2.64 -13.90
N TYR A 134 4.64 1.67 -13.03
CA TYR A 134 5.93 1.46 -12.35
C TYR A 134 6.71 0.22 -12.82
N GLU A 135 6.05 -0.63 -13.59
CA GLU A 135 6.50 -2.01 -13.77
C GLU A 135 7.02 -2.27 -15.18
N ASP A 136 6.54 -1.53 -16.19
CA ASP A 136 6.97 -1.69 -17.59
C ASP A 136 8.47 -1.48 -17.83
N SER A 137 9.18 -0.71 -16.99
CA SER A 137 10.62 -0.45 -17.17
C SER A 137 11.55 -1.34 -16.34
N LEU A 138 11.04 -2.08 -15.33
CA LEU A 138 11.86 -2.83 -14.37
C LEU A 138 11.37 -4.26 -14.11
N HIS A 139 10.10 -4.57 -14.37
CA HIS A 139 9.46 -5.82 -13.95
C HIS A 139 8.72 -6.45 -15.14
N GLN A 140 9.18 -7.63 -15.58
CA GLN A 140 8.41 -8.44 -16.51
C GLN A 140 7.08 -8.80 -15.85
N ILE A 141 5.96 -8.60 -16.57
CA ILE A 141 4.64 -9.07 -16.13
C ILE A 141 4.76 -10.56 -15.82
N LYS A 142 4.56 -10.92 -14.56
CA LYS A 142 4.58 -12.32 -14.13
C LYS A 142 3.15 -12.78 -13.85
N PRO A 143 2.83 -14.04 -14.15
CA PRO A 143 1.53 -14.59 -13.80
C PRO A 143 1.28 -14.48 -12.30
N ALA A 144 0.06 -14.10 -11.90
CA ALA A 144 -0.33 -13.94 -10.50
C ALA A 144 -0.03 -15.20 -9.66
N GLN A 145 -0.17 -16.38 -10.28
CA GLN A 145 0.17 -17.67 -9.68
C GLN A 145 1.65 -17.77 -9.26
N LYS A 146 2.57 -17.26 -10.08
CA LYS A 146 4.01 -17.28 -9.75
C LYS A 146 4.33 -16.26 -8.67
N GLU A 147 3.74 -15.07 -8.77
CA GLU A 147 3.96 -14.01 -7.79
C GLU A 147 3.45 -14.40 -6.40
N ILE A 148 2.27 -15.03 -6.29
CA ILE A 148 1.77 -15.43 -4.96
C ILE A 148 2.64 -16.50 -4.31
N LEU A 149 3.18 -17.45 -5.08
CA LEU A 149 4.12 -18.45 -4.57
C LEU A 149 5.43 -17.82 -4.13
N GLN A 150 5.93 -16.84 -4.90
CA GLN A 150 7.12 -16.09 -4.53
C GLN A 150 6.90 -15.28 -3.24
N ILE A 151 5.76 -14.61 -3.09
CA ILE A 151 5.37 -13.89 -1.87
C ILE A 151 5.35 -14.83 -0.65
N ILE A 152 4.70 -16.00 -0.77
CA ILE A 152 4.63 -16.99 0.31
C ILE A 152 6.04 -17.47 0.70
N LYS A 153 6.86 -17.81 -0.29
CA LYS A 153 8.25 -18.21 -0.09
C LYS A 153 9.05 -17.14 0.63
N ASP A 154 8.97 -15.89 0.19
CA ASP A 154 9.73 -14.78 0.76
C ASP A 154 9.35 -14.52 2.22
N ILE A 155 8.05 -14.60 2.55
CA ILE A 155 7.57 -14.50 3.94
C ILE A 155 8.15 -15.63 4.79
N LEU A 156 8.09 -16.87 4.31
CA LEU A 156 8.63 -18.03 5.04
C LEU A 156 10.13 -17.93 5.26
N ILE A 157 10.91 -17.52 4.25
CA ILE A 157 12.36 -17.31 4.36
C ILE A 157 12.68 -16.21 5.37
N ASP A 158 11.98 -15.08 5.30
CA ASP A 158 12.18 -13.95 6.20
C ASP A 158 11.81 -14.29 7.64
N PHE A 159 10.74 -15.07 7.84
CA PHE A 159 10.34 -15.53 9.18
C PHE A 159 11.27 -16.61 9.72
N LYS A 160 11.82 -17.46 8.85
CA LYS A 160 12.86 -18.44 9.19
C LYS A 160 14.13 -17.75 9.67
N SER A 161 14.59 -16.72 8.97
CA SER A 161 15.79 -15.96 9.33
C SER A 161 15.60 -15.11 10.58
N SER A 162 14.40 -14.54 10.77
CA SER A 162 14.03 -13.73 11.94
C SER A 162 13.59 -14.56 13.16
N HIS A 163 13.68 -15.89 13.06
CA HIS A 163 13.28 -16.85 14.08
C HIS A 163 11.85 -16.70 14.63
N ILE A 164 10.91 -16.27 13.78
CA ILE A 164 9.51 -16.14 14.16
C ILE A 164 8.89 -17.55 14.26
N PHE A 165 8.13 -17.81 15.32
CA PHE A 165 7.50 -19.10 15.68
C PHE A 165 8.43 -20.21 16.17
N PHE A 166 9.73 -19.99 16.32
CA PHE A 166 10.61 -21.00 16.91
C PHE A 166 10.70 -20.88 18.42
N ASN A 167 10.51 -22.02 19.09
CA ASN A 167 11.13 -22.31 20.37
C ASN A 167 12.36 -23.20 20.07
N ASP A 168 13.46 -23.04 20.81
CA ASP A 168 14.72 -23.76 20.57
C ASP A 168 14.51 -25.28 20.52
N SER A 169 13.56 -25.81 21.29
CA SER A 169 13.24 -27.24 21.33
C SER A 169 12.53 -27.79 20.09
N LYS A 170 11.88 -26.95 19.26
CA LYS A 170 11.03 -27.39 18.14
C LYS A 170 11.43 -26.84 16.78
N LYS A 171 12.43 -25.96 16.73
CA LYS A 171 12.92 -25.31 15.52
C LYS A 171 13.11 -26.29 14.35
N ASN A 172 13.81 -27.40 14.57
CA ASN A 172 14.08 -28.38 13.52
C ASN A 172 12.82 -29.07 12.99
N GLN A 173 11.83 -29.33 13.87
CA GLN A 173 10.55 -29.94 13.46
C GLN A 173 9.73 -28.96 12.63
N ILE A 174 9.58 -27.71 13.07
CA ILE A 174 8.85 -26.67 12.32
C ILE A 174 9.48 -26.44 10.95
N LEU A 175 10.81 -26.40 10.88
CA LEU A 175 11.52 -26.24 9.62
C LEU A 175 11.25 -27.41 8.66
N LYS A 176 11.50 -28.63 9.13
CA LYS A 176 11.44 -29.83 8.30
C LYS A 176 10.01 -30.22 7.89
N LEU A 177 9.03 -30.01 8.77
CA LEU A 177 7.65 -30.48 8.57
C LEU A 177 6.72 -29.41 8.00
N ILE A 178 7.06 -28.13 8.12
CA ILE A 178 6.16 -27.03 7.72
C ILE A 178 6.83 -26.09 6.73
N TYR A 179 7.95 -25.44 7.10
CA TYR A 179 8.53 -24.37 6.28
C TYR A 179 9.17 -24.91 5.00
N ASP A 180 10.09 -25.86 5.13
CA ASP A 180 10.90 -26.34 4.01
C ASP A 180 10.02 -27.04 2.93
N PRO A 181 9.00 -27.86 3.26
CA PRO A 181 8.10 -28.42 2.26
C PRO A 181 7.35 -27.36 1.44
N ILE A 182 6.84 -26.31 2.09
CA ILE A 182 6.11 -25.24 1.38
C ILE A 182 7.07 -24.44 0.49
N ILE A 183 8.25 -24.08 1.00
CA ILE A 183 9.28 -23.36 0.23
C ILE A 183 9.68 -24.17 -1.01
N GLN A 184 9.95 -25.47 -0.84
CA GLN A 184 10.36 -26.36 -1.94
C GLN A 184 9.30 -26.49 -3.03
N GLU A 185 8.01 -26.50 -2.68
CA GLU A 185 6.95 -26.51 -3.70
C GLU A 185 6.76 -25.14 -4.36
N CYS A 186 6.93 -24.03 -3.63
CA CYS A 186 6.90 -22.70 -4.21
C CYS A 186 8.01 -22.53 -5.27
N ASP A 187 9.20 -23.11 -5.05
CA ASP A 187 10.31 -23.10 -6.01
C ASP A 187 10.00 -23.81 -7.33
N LYS A 188 9.06 -24.76 -7.31
CA LYS A 188 8.59 -25.45 -8.52
C LYS A 188 7.55 -24.66 -9.30
N PHE A 189 7.09 -23.52 -8.78
CA PHE A 189 6.07 -22.66 -9.36
C PHE A 189 4.77 -23.39 -9.74
N ASN A 190 4.38 -24.40 -8.96
CA ASN A 190 3.13 -25.13 -9.14
C ASN A 190 2.14 -24.80 -8.01
N ILE A 191 1.14 -23.98 -8.33
CA ILE A 191 0.19 -23.46 -7.34
C ILE A 191 -0.70 -24.56 -6.75
N TYR A 192 -1.12 -25.55 -7.55
CA TYR A 192 -1.97 -26.65 -7.07
C TYR A 192 -1.20 -27.62 -6.17
N ASN A 193 0.05 -27.94 -6.51
CA ASN A 193 0.89 -28.78 -5.63
C ASN A 193 1.19 -28.06 -4.31
N THR A 194 1.48 -26.76 -4.37
CA THR A 194 1.70 -25.95 -3.16
C THR A 194 0.45 -25.91 -2.28
N GLN A 195 -0.73 -25.72 -2.89
CA GLN A 195 -2.02 -25.79 -2.21
C GLN A 195 -2.20 -27.13 -1.48
N ASN A 196 -1.96 -28.24 -2.18
CA ASN A 196 -2.09 -29.59 -1.63
C ASN A 196 -1.12 -29.82 -0.47
N VAL A 197 0.14 -29.40 -0.59
CA VAL A 197 1.12 -29.50 0.51
C VAL A 197 0.68 -28.71 1.73
N ILE A 198 0.15 -27.50 1.55
CA ILE A 198 -0.38 -26.69 2.65
C ILE A 198 -1.57 -27.40 3.33
N ILE A 199 -2.50 -27.95 2.55
CA ILE A 199 -3.65 -28.71 3.09
C ILE A 199 -3.15 -29.92 3.88
N GLU A 200 -2.21 -30.69 3.34
CA GLU A 200 -1.64 -31.85 4.02
C GLU A 200 -0.96 -31.47 5.35
N ILE A 201 -0.25 -30.35 5.39
CA ILE A 201 0.39 -29.86 6.62
C ILE A 201 -0.69 -29.52 7.67
N LEU A 202 -1.73 -28.79 7.28
CA LEU A 202 -2.83 -28.46 8.19
C LEU A 202 -3.52 -29.72 8.72
N CYS A 203 -3.71 -30.75 7.88
CA CYS A 203 -4.30 -32.01 8.30
C CYS A 203 -3.37 -32.86 9.20
N LYS A 204 -2.07 -32.96 8.88
CA LYS A 204 -1.12 -33.83 9.58
C LYS A 204 -0.67 -33.29 10.94
N GLN A 205 -0.72 -31.97 11.14
CA GLN A 205 -0.18 -31.32 12.34
C GLN A 205 -1.30 -30.91 13.32
N ASP A 206 -2.42 -31.64 13.31
CA ASP A 206 -3.61 -31.41 14.15
C ASP A 206 -4.02 -29.93 14.21
N PHE A 207 -4.33 -29.34 13.06
CA PHE A 207 -4.80 -27.96 12.99
C PHE A 207 -6.14 -27.80 13.71
N ASP A 208 -6.11 -27.10 14.84
CA ASP A 208 -7.30 -26.68 15.55
C ASP A 208 -7.95 -25.52 14.78
N ASN A 209 -9.05 -25.83 14.08
CA ASN A 209 -9.82 -24.85 13.31
C ASN A 209 -10.46 -23.74 14.16
N GLU A 210 -10.74 -24.00 15.44
CA GLU A 210 -11.30 -23.02 16.35
C GLU A 210 -10.24 -22.03 16.79
N GLN A 211 -9.10 -22.54 17.26
CA GLN A 211 -7.99 -21.74 17.73
C GLN A 211 -7.03 -21.24 16.64
N GLN A 212 -7.22 -21.74 15.40
CA GLN A 212 -6.32 -21.59 14.26
C GLN A 212 -4.86 -21.86 14.62
N SER A 213 -4.62 -22.91 15.39
CA SER A 213 -3.29 -23.32 15.84
C SER A 213 -2.91 -24.68 15.30
N ILE A 214 -1.62 -24.86 15.06
CA ILE A 214 -1.05 -26.16 14.76
C ILE A 214 -0.51 -26.73 16.08
N SER A 215 -0.93 -27.95 16.44
CA SER A 215 -0.44 -28.60 17.65
C SER A 215 0.97 -29.12 17.43
N LEU A 216 1.93 -28.57 18.16
CA LEU A 216 3.32 -29.03 18.13
C LEU A 216 3.88 -29.25 19.55
N ASP A 217 3.04 -29.29 20.59
CA ASP A 217 3.40 -29.34 22.03
C ASP A 217 4.09 -28.09 22.64
N ASP A 218 3.51 -26.89 22.61
CA ASP A 218 3.72 -25.90 23.70
C ASP A 218 2.79 -24.68 23.59
N ILE A 219 1.50 -24.91 23.85
CA ILE A 219 0.49 -23.85 24.01
C ILE A 219 0.78 -22.98 25.27
N GLN A 220 1.60 -23.48 26.20
CA GLN A 220 1.86 -22.84 27.50
C GLN A 220 2.78 -21.60 27.43
N GLN A 221 3.79 -21.57 26.56
CA GLN A 221 4.70 -20.41 26.45
C GLN A 221 4.00 -19.17 25.88
N ILE A 222 3.12 -19.35 24.89
CA ILE A 222 2.30 -18.25 24.36
C ILE A 222 1.40 -17.74 25.49
N ASN A 223 0.71 -18.62 26.21
CA ASN A 223 -0.22 -18.25 27.29
C ASN A 223 0.44 -17.48 28.46
N ASN A 224 1.68 -17.80 28.84
CA ASN A 224 2.37 -17.10 29.94
C ASN A 224 2.82 -15.68 29.55
N CYS A 225 3.31 -15.48 28.33
CA CYS A 225 3.57 -14.14 27.77
C CYS A 225 2.26 -13.32 27.64
N MET A 226 1.12 -13.99 27.50
CA MET A 226 -0.19 -13.34 27.33
C MET A 226 -0.84 -12.82 28.62
N LYS A 227 -0.56 -13.40 29.79
CA LYS A 227 -1.13 -12.89 31.07
C LYS A 227 -0.52 -11.55 31.51
N GLN A 228 0.74 -11.29 31.15
CA GLN A 228 1.50 -10.11 31.62
C GLN A 228 1.24 -8.81 30.82
N ARG A 229 0.78 -8.91 29.56
CA ARG A 229 0.63 -7.74 28.65
C ARG A 229 -0.74 -7.03 28.68
N LYS A 230 -1.68 -7.43 29.54
CA LYS A 230 -3.07 -6.93 29.51
C LYS A 230 -3.24 -5.45 29.88
N ILE A 231 -2.38 -4.90 30.75
CA ILE A 231 -2.49 -3.51 31.22
C ILE A 231 -1.87 -2.54 30.20
N THR A 232 -0.70 -2.87 29.64
CA THR A 232 0.04 -2.04 28.69
C THR A 232 -0.58 -1.99 27.29
N LYS A 233 -1.45 -2.95 26.95
CA LYS A 233 -2.17 -2.98 25.67
C LYS A 233 -3.05 -1.74 25.45
N LYS A 234 -3.92 -1.42 26.42
CA LYS A 234 -4.86 -0.30 26.31
C LYS A 234 -4.11 1.02 26.13
N TYR A 235 -2.93 1.13 26.75
CA TYR A 235 -2.05 2.27 26.61
C TYR A 235 -1.50 2.41 25.18
N CYS A 236 -0.94 1.34 24.59
CA CYS A 236 -0.46 1.40 23.21
C CYS A 236 -1.58 1.69 22.20
N GLU A 237 -2.78 1.11 22.40
CA GLU A 237 -3.96 1.41 21.58
C GLU A 237 -4.37 2.88 21.70
N ASN A 238 -4.38 3.45 22.91
CA ASN A 238 -4.66 4.87 23.14
C ASN A 238 -3.60 5.78 22.51
N CYS A 239 -2.31 5.43 22.58
CA CYS A 239 -1.24 6.20 21.95
C CYS A 239 -1.38 6.21 20.42
N ILE A 240 -1.70 5.05 19.81
CA ILE A 240 -1.95 4.96 18.36
C ILE A 240 -3.20 5.74 17.99
N LYS A 241 -4.28 5.62 18.78
CA LYS A 241 -5.51 6.38 18.56
C LYS A 241 -5.27 7.88 18.61
N TYR A 242 -4.63 8.36 19.68
CA TYR A 242 -4.28 9.76 19.85
C TYR A 242 -3.39 10.25 18.70
N PHE A 243 -2.40 9.45 18.29
CA PHE A 243 -1.56 9.74 17.14
C PHE A 243 -2.41 9.95 15.89
N ILE A 244 -3.30 9.01 15.57
CA ILE A 244 -4.17 9.13 14.40
C ILE A 244 -5.11 10.33 14.51
N ASP A 245 -5.72 10.55 15.66
CA ASP A 245 -6.65 11.66 15.89
C ASP A 245 -5.97 13.03 15.70
N MET A 246 -4.72 13.18 16.15
CA MET A 246 -3.94 14.40 15.91
C MET A 246 -3.63 14.63 14.43
N PHE A 247 -3.53 13.56 13.64
CA PHE A 247 -3.01 13.62 12.26
C PHE A 247 -4.05 13.25 11.19
N LYS A 248 -5.32 13.06 11.55
CA LYS A 248 -6.39 12.62 10.65
C LYS A 248 -6.66 13.55 9.47
N GLU A 249 -6.29 14.83 9.59
CA GLU A 249 -6.42 15.83 8.51
C GLU A 249 -5.26 15.77 7.50
N GLN A 250 -4.19 15.03 7.83
CA GLN A 250 -3.03 14.84 6.96
C GLN A 250 -3.26 13.69 5.97
N GLN A 251 -2.42 13.59 4.93
CA GLN A 251 -2.47 12.45 4.01
C GLN A 251 -2.17 11.14 4.75
N SER A 252 -2.94 10.09 4.46
CA SER A 252 -2.84 8.77 5.11
C SER A 252 -1.43 8.17 5.04
N TYR A 253 -0.67 8.49 4.00
CA TYR A 253 0.74 8.13 3.86
C TYR A 253 1.60 8.57 5.05
N PHE A 254 1.40 9.78 5.57
CA PHE A 254 2.18 10.29 6.71
C PHE A 254 1.86 9.54 7.99
N ILE A 255 0.57 9.31 8.23
CA ILE A 255 0.08 8.53 9.36
C ILE A 255 0.73 7.13 9.32
N GLU A 256 0.63 6.45 8.19
CA GLU A 256 1.23 5.12 7.98
C GLU A 256 2.76 5.15 8.19
N LYS A 257 3.47 6.16 7.66
CA LYS A 257 4.93 6.26 7.73
C LYS A 257 5.42 6.32 9.16
N ILE A 258 4.77 7.17 9.95
CA ILE A 258 5.17 7.44 11.32
C ILE A 258 4.77 6.27 12.22
N LEU A 259 3.58 5.69 12.03
CA LEU A 259 3.18 4.47 12.73
C LEU A 259 4.19 3.35 12.48
N MET A 260 4.58 3.11 11.23
CA MET A 260 5.55 2.07 10.88
C MET A 260 6.96 2.35 11.43
N GLN A 261 7.40 3.61 11.49
CA GLN A 261 8.72 3.97 12.04
C GLN A 261 8.78 3.84 13.56
N ASN A 262 7.68 4.14 14.25
CA ASN A 262 7.61 4.09 15.71
C ASN A 262 7.08 2.78 16.26
N MET A 263 6.64 1.85 15.41
CA MET A 263 6.05 0.57 15.84
C MET A 263 6.94 -0.22 16.81
N LYS A 264 8.26 -0.28 16.58
CA LYS A 264 9.20 -0.94 17.50
C LYS A 264 9.27 -0.24 18.86
N ASN A 265 9.25 1.09 18.87
CA ASN A 265 9.27 1.87 20.11
C ASN A 265 7.96 1.70 20.88
N LEU A 266 6.82 1.68 20.17
CA LEU A 266 5.51 1.41 20.76
C LEU A 266 5.44 0.01 21.37
N VAL A 267 6.09 -0.99 20.75
CA VAL A 267 6.16 -2.35 21.28
C VAL A 267 7.14 -2.48 22.45
N ALA A 268 8.25 -1.74 22.45
CA ALA A 268 9.20 -1.77 23.57
C ALA A 268 8.52 -1.42 24.91
N ILE A 269 7.53 -0.54 24.88
CA ILE A 269 6.70 -0.20 26.05
C ILE A 269 5.89 -1.42 26.52
N LEU A 270 5.38 -2.26 25.60
CA LEU A 270 4.66 -3.48 25.94
C LEU A 270 5.54 -4.52 26.65
N ASP A 271 6.86 -4.44 26.46
CA ASP A 271 7.83 -5.38 27.01
C ASP A 271 8.46 -4.88 28.33
N ASP A 272 8.38 -3.58 28.64
CA ASP A 272 8.97 -3.01 29.84
C ASP A 272 7.98 -3.01 31.03
N GLN A 273 8.26 -3.84 32.03
CA GLN A 273 7.29 -4.28 33.05
C GLN A 273 7.23 -3.41 34.32
N GLN A 274 7.98 -2.30 34.41
CA GLN A 274 8.22 -1.60 35.69
C GLN A 274 7.85 -0.13 35.75
N GLN A 275 7.14 0.44 34.77
CA GLN A 275 6.80 1.86 34.85
C GLN A 275 5.51 2.12 35.64
N PRO A 276 5.54 2.92 36.73
CA PRO A 276 4.34 3.44 37.38
C PRO A 276 3.48 4.22 36.38
N GLN A 277 2.17 4.32 36.62
CA GLN A 277 1.24 5.07 35.75
C GLN A 277 1.73 6.48 35.41
N ASP A 278 2.38 7.18 36.35
CA ASP A 278 2.91 8.54 36.16
C ASP A 278 4.09 8.62 35.18
N GLN A 279 4.87 7.54 35.01
CA GLN A 279 5.95 7.49 34.01
C GLN A 279 5.42 7.17 32.61
N ASN A 280 4.29 6.46 32.51
CA ASN A 280 3.63 6.24 31.23
C ASN A 280 3.13 7.57 30.63
N ASP A 281 2.60 8.49 31.44
CA ASP A 281 2.19 9.81 30.95
C ASP A 281 3.37 10.66 30.47
N ILE A 282 4.54 10.56 31.13
CA ILE A 282 5.78 11.23 30.70
C ILE A 282 6.32 10.60 29.41
N LEU A 283 6.35 9.28 29.31
CA LEU A 283 6.78 8.56 28.12
C LEU A 283 5.83 8.83 26.95
N GLN A 284 4.53 8.94 27.23
CA GLN A 284 3.50 9.37 26.27
C GLN A 284 3.85 10.76 25.75
N HIS A 285 4.04 11.75 26.63
CA HIS A 285 4.42 13.09 26.22
C HIS A 285 5.73 13.13 25.41
N GLN A 286 6.74 12.34 25.78
CA GLN A 286 8.00 12.26 25.06
C GLN A 286 7.85 11.65 23.66
N ILE A 287 7.13 10.53 23.54
CA ILE A 287 6.86 9.88 22.25
C ILE A 287 6.01 10.77 21.36
N LEU A 288 4.99 11.42 21.92
CA LEU A 288 4.10 12.33 21.20
C LEU A 288 4.84 13.58 20.70
N ASN A 289 5.65 14.21 21.56
CA ASN A 289 6.44 15.39 21.17
C ASN A 289 7.49 15.02 20.11
N MET A 290 8.20 13.89 20.28
CA MET A 290 9.13 13.38 19.26
C MET A 290 8.44 13.05 17.94
N SER A 291 7.18 12.63 17.97
CA SER A 291 6.42 12.29 16.76
C SER A 291 5.90 13.54 16.03
N ALA A 292 5.50 14.58 16.79
CA ALA A 292 5.06 15.86 16.25
C ALA A 292 6.21 16.60 15.52
N GLU A 293 7.38 16.73 16.14
CA GLU A 293 8.56 17.34 15.49
C GLU A 293 9.01 16.56 14.25
N LYS A 294 8.97 15.22 14.30
CA LYS A 294 9.29 14.38 13.14
C LYS A 294 8.27 14.55 12.02
N LEU A 295 6.99 14.75 12.35
CA LEU A 295 5.94 14.99 11.37
C LEU A 295 6.12 16.37 10.72
N GLU A 296 6.38 17.41 11.50
CA GLU A 296 6.65 18.75 10.95
C GLU A 296 7.84 18.70 9.98
N LYS A 297 8.92 18.01 10.36
CA LYS A 297 10.07 17.78 9.46
C LYS A 297 9.70 16.95 8.22
N LEU A 298 8.84 15.94 8.36
CA LEU A 298 8.36 15.12 7.23
C LEU A 298 7.46 15.91 6.29
N GLN A 299 6.59 16.77 6.83
CA GLN A 299 5.70 17.65 6.07
C GLN A 299 6.52 18.70 5.34
N GLN A 300 7.41 19.42 6.02
CA GLN A 300 8.34 20.37 5.40
C GLN A 300 9.19 19.69 4.31
N HIS A 301 9.66 18.47 4.55
CA HIS A 301 10.39 17.71 3.55
C HIS A 301 9.52 17.41 2.33
N PHE A 302 8.26 17.00 2.52
CA PHE A 302 7.34 16.71 1.44
C PHE A 302 6.94 17.96 0.65
N GLU A 303 6.58 19.05 1.33
CA GLU A 303 6.29 20.34 0.72
C GLU A 303 7.51 20.83 -0.10
N SER A 304 8.72 20.64 0.43
CA SER A 304 9.95 20.95 -0.31
C SER A 304 10.13 20.05 -1.54
N GLN A 305 9.74 18.77 -1.48
CA GLN A 305 9.78 17.87 -2.63
C GLN A 305 8.75 18.26 -3.69
N GLN A 306 7.51 18.60 -3.29
CA GLN A 306 6.49 19.07 -4.22
C GLN A 306 6.89 20.39 -4.88
N SER A 307 7.47 21.33 -4.12
CA SER A 307 7.99 22.58 -4.65
C SER A 307 9.14 22.33 -5.63
N LYS A 308 10.08 21.44 -5.30
CA LYS A 308 11.14 21.02 -6.22
C LYS A 308 10.59 20.39 -7.49
N LEU A 309 9.63 19.47 -7.37
CA LEU A 309 8.97 18.84 -8.50
C LEU A 309 8.29 19.89 -9.39
N LYS A 310 7.52 20.82 -8.80
CA LYS A 310 6.87 21.92 -9.54
C LYS A 310 7.90 22.78 -10.29
N ASN A 311 9.04 23.09 -9.66
CA ASN A 311 10.11 23.85 -10.29
C ASN A 311 10.80 23.07 -11.43
N ASN A 312 11.04 21.78 -11.24
CA ASN A 312 11.68 20.93 -12.25
C ASN A 312 10.77 20.73 -13.46
N LEU A 313 9.47 20.48 -13.23
CA LEU A 313 8.47 20.32 -14.28
C LEU A 313 8.21 21.61 -15.07
N LYS A 314 8.42 22.79 -14.46
CA LYS A 314 8.16 24.09 -15.09
C LYS A 314 8.88 24.23 -16.44
N GLN A 315 10.15 23.84 -16.51
CA GLN A 315 10.92 23.94 -17.75
C GLN A 315 10.39 22.99 -18.81
N SER A 316 10.16 21.73 -18.46
CA SER A 316 9.65 20.71 -19.40
C SER A 316 8.25 21.02 -19.93
N ILE A 317 7.34 21.49 -19.06
CA ILE A 317 5.97 21.87 -19.46
C ILE A 317 5.99 23.15 -20.30
N ASN A 318 6.83 24.13 -19.97
CA ASN A 318 6.95 25.34 -20.79
C ASN A 318 7.43 25.00 -22.20
N GLN A 319 8.43 24.11 -22.32
CA GLN A 319 8.93 23.69 -23.63
C GLN A 319 7.87 22.92 -24.43
N LEU A 320 7.14 21.99 -23.79
CA LEU A 320 5.99 21.31 -24.41
C LEU A 320 4.91 22.30 -24.89
N LEU A 321 4.60 23.30 -24.08
CA LEU A 321 3.62 24.34 -24.40
C LEU A 321 4.06 25.14 -25.64
N GLU A 322 5.32 25.58 -25.69
CA GLU A 322 5.90 26.31 -26.82
C GLU A 322 5.86 25.47 -28.10
N ASP A 323 6.32 24.22 -28.04
CA ASP A 323 6.36 23.31 -29.20
C ASP A 323 4.95 23.04 -29.78
N ILE A 324 3.95 22.83 -28.90
CA ILE A 324 2.58 22.55 -29.31
C ILE A 324 1.92 23.82 -29.87
N LEU A 325 2.10 24.98 -29.22
CA LEU A 325 1.60 26.26 -29.70
C LEU A 325 2.18 26.59 -31.08
N GLU A 326 3.50 26.48 -31.25
CA GLU A 326 4.15 26.77 -32.53
C GLU A 326 3.59 25.87 -33.65
N ASN A 327 3.44 24.57 -33.38
CA ASN A 327 2.90 23.64 -34.37
C ASN A 327 1.43 23.90 -34.72
N GLN A 328 0.59 24.21 -33.74
CA GLN A 328 -0.83 24.50 -34.00
C GLN A 328 -1.02 25.86 -34.68
N MET A 329 -0.19 26.86 -34.34
CA MET A 329 -0.23 28.20 -34.96
C MET A 329 0.27 28.22 -36.41
N LYS A 330 0.99 27.19 -36.89
CA LYS A 330 1.30 27.06 -38.33
C LYS A 330 0.04 27.06 -39.20
N ASN A 331 -1.08 26.58 -38.66
CA ASN A 331 -2.35 26.47 -39.38
C ASN A 331 -3.28 27.69 -39.17
N PHE A 332 -3.00 28.54 -38.18
CA PHE A 332 -3.87 29.65 -37.78
C PHE A 332 -3.05 30.93 -37.52
N LYS A 333 -3.34 32.02 -38.23
CA LYS A 333 -2.73 33.35 -38.00
C LYS A 333 -3.28 34.05 -36.74
N LEU A 334 -3.33 33.35 -35.62
CA LEU A 334 -3.77 33.89 -34.34
C LEU A 334 -2.62 34.65 -33.66
N GLN A 335 -2.94 35.65 -32.85
CA GLN A 335 -1.99 36.25 -31.91
C GLN A 335 -2.33 35.80 -30.49
N ILE A 336 -1.35 35.20 -29.81
CA ILE A 336 -1.45 34.80 -28.41
C ILE A 336 -0.39 35.61 -27.66
N SER A 337 -0.84 36.42 -26.69
CA SER A 337 0.05 37.27 -25.90
C SER A 337 0.89 36.47 -24.91
N GLU A 338 2.02 37.04 -24.47
CA GLU A 338 2.87 36.41 -23.45
C GLU A 338 2.15 36.27 -22.09
N GLU A 339 1.25 37.20 -21.74
CA GLU A 339 0.42 37.07 -20.53
C GLU A 339 -0.51 35.85 -20.59
N GLU A 340 -1.11 35.59 -21.75
CA GLU A 340 -1.99 34.43 -21.95
C GLU A 340 -1.19 33.12 -21.87
N LYS A 341 0.00 33.08 -22.47
CA LYS A 341 0.91 31.93 -22.36
C LYS A 341 1.30 31.68 -20.92
N GLN A 342 1.67 32.73 -20.18
CA GLN A 342 2.08 32.60 -18.78
C GLN A 342 0.92 32.13 -17.89
N LYS A 343 -0.30 32.61 -18.15
CA LYS A 343 -1.51 32.17 -17.44
C LYS A 343 -1.83 30.70 -17.74
N LEU A 344 -1.76 30.30 -19.00
CA LEU A 344 -1.94 28.91 -19.42
C LEU A 344 -0.89 27.99 -18.79
N LEU A 345 0.39 28.40 -18.80
CA LEU A 345 1.49 27.67 -18.16
C LEU A 345 1.24 27.47 -16.66
N ASN A 346 0.84 28.52 -15.94
CA ASN A 346 0.56 28.43 -14.51
C ASN A 346 -0.62 27.48 -14.22
N ASN A 347 -1.69 27.55 -15.01
CA ASN A 347 -2.83 26.65 -14.89
C ASN A 347 -2.46 25.19 -15.17
N LEU A 348 -1.66 24.95 -16.21
CA LEU A 348 -1.14 23.63 -16.57
C LEU A 348 -0.28 23.06 -15.45
N LEU A 349 0.64 23.86 -14.90
CA LEU A 349 1.50 23.45 -13.79
C LEU A 349 0.69 23.09 -12.56
N ASP A 350 -0.27 23.92 -12.18
CA ASP A 350 -1.13 23.64 -11.02
C ASP A 350 -2.01 22.40 -11.25
N ARG A 351 -2.55 22.22 -12.46
CA ARG A 351 -3.31 21.01 -12.81
C ARG A 351 -2.44 19.76 -12.72
N ILE A 352 -1.27 19.77 -13.36
CA ILE A 352 -0.36 18.63 -13.45
C ILE A 352 0.19 18.25 -12.07
N VAL A 353 0.59 19.21 -11.25
CA VAL A 353 1.09 18.96 -9.89
C VAL A 353 0.01 18.36 -8.99
N ASN A 354 -1.25 18.73 -9.18
CA ASN A 354 -2.37 18.28 -8.35
C ASN A 354 -3.09 17.02 -8.87
N MET A 355 -2.63 16.42 -9.97
CA MET A 355 -3.22 15.19 -10.52
C MET A 355 -3.22 14.05 -9.50
N LYS A 356 -4.25 13.21 -9.57
CA LYS A 356 -4.34 12.00 -8.74
C LYS A 356 -3.20 11.04 -9.04
N PHE A 357 -2.71 11.03 -10.28
CA PHE A 357 -1.51 10.27 -10.65
C PHE A 357 -0.30 10.59 -9.74
N ASN A 358 -0.08 11.85 -9.35
CA ASN A 358 1.06 12.19 -8.47
C ASN A 358 0.91 11.62 -7.06
N LYS A 359 -0.31 11.26 -6.66
CA LYS A 359 -0.57 10.61 -5.37
C LYS A 359 -0.18 9.12 -5.36
N TYR A 360 -0.03 8.50 -6.54
CA TYR A 360 0.46 7.12 -6.70
C TYR A 360 1.77 6.89 -5.94
N PHE A 361 2.71 7.84 -6.04
CA PHE A 361 4.03 7.79 -5.42
C PHE A 361 4.01 7.73 -3.89
N TYR A 362 2.84 7.99 -3.29
CA TYR A 362 2.60 7.99 -1.86
C TYR A 362 1.61 6.90 -1.42
N ASN A 363 1.31 5.92 -2.27
CA ASN A 363 0.47 4.77 -1.90
C ASN A 363 1.03 3.97 -0.73
N SER A 364 2.36 3.82 -0.66
CA SER A 364 3.01 2.97 0.33
C SER A 364 4.41 3.46 0.66
N ILE A 365 4.76 3.43 1.94
CA ILE A 365 6.09 3.78 2.45
C ILE A 365 7.17 2.85 1.90
N TYR A 366 6.80 1.65 1.48
CA TYR A 366 7.72 0.68 0.92
C TYR A 366 8.28 1.12 -0.45
N PHE A 367 7.54 1.90 -1.24
CA PHE A 367 8.08 2.48 -2.48
C PHE A 367 9.20 3.48 -2.17
N SER A 368 8.98 4.36 -1.18
CA SER A 368 9.97 5.38 -0.80
C SER A 368 11.26 4.84 -0.16
N LYS A 369 11.29 3.57 0.27
CA LYS A 369 12.47 2.95 0.91
C LYS A 369 13.36 2.16 -0.05
N LYS A 370 12.85 1.78 -1.24
CA LYS A 370 13.53 0.85 -2.15
C LYS A 370 14.40 1.51 -3.23
N GLN A 371 14.31 2.82 -3.43
CA GLN A 371 15.00 3.51 -4.52
C GLN A 371 15.91 4.63 -4.02
N ASN A 372 17.01 4.84 -4.75
CA ASN A 372 17.79 6.08 -4.67
C ASN A 372 16.85 7.26 -4.97
N GLN A 373 16.87 8.29 -4.11
CA GLN A 373 15.94 9.42 -4.22
C GLN A 373 16.07 10.17 -5.55
N GLN A 374 17.28 10.23 -6.14
CA GLN A 374 17.49 10.90 -7.41
C GLN A 374 16.87 10.12 -8.58
N ASP A 375 17.07 8.80 -8.64
CA ASP A 375 16.52 7.95 -9.69
C ASP A 375 14.98 7.94 -9.65
N PHE A 376 14.41 7.92 -8.45
CA PHE A 376 12.96 8.03 -8.23
C PHE A 376 12.40 9.36 -8.75
N GLN A 377 13.10 10.47 -8.50
CA GLN A 377 12.68 11.80 -8.96
C GLN A 377 12.73 11.92 -10.49
N GLN A 378 13.83 11.50 -11.12
CA GLN A 378 13.96 11.51 -12.58
C GLN A 378 12.88 10.64 -13.25
N TYR A 379 12.57 9.51 -12.64
CA TYR A 379 11.52 8.62 -13.11
C TYR A 379 10.13 9.27 -12.99
N GLN A 380 9.83 9.86 -11.84
CA GLN A 380 8.59 10.60 -11.62
C GLN A 380 8.43 11.74 -12.65
N GLU A 381 9.49 12.50 -12.90
CA GLU A 381 9.52 13.57 -13.92
C GLU A 381 9.26 13.04 -15.33
N SER A 382 9.90 11.92 -15.71
CA SER A 382 9.69 11.30 -17.02
C SER A 382 8.25 10.86 -17.24
N LEU A 383 7.64 10.22 -16.24
CA LEU A 383 6.24 9.79 -16.32
C LEU A 383 5.28 10.97 -16.38
N ILE A 384 5.48 11.98 -15.54
CA ILE A 384 4.65 13.18 -15.55
C ILE A 384 4.74 13.87 -16.91
N THR A 385 5.94 13.98 -17.48
CA THR A 385 6.14 14.59 -18.81
C THR A 385 5.33 13.87 -19.89
N LYS A 386 5.31 12.53 -19.87
CA LYS A 386 4.52 11.72 -20.82
C LYS A 386 3.01 11.97 -20.71
N PHE A 387 2.46 12.14 -19.50
CA PHE A 387 1.04 12.50 -19.32
C PHE A 387 0.76 13.97 -19.62
N SER A 388 1.74 14.83 -19.36
CA SER A 388 1.63 16.26 -19.57
C SER A 388 1.40 16.59 -21.03
N THR A 389 1.99 15.86 -21.99
CA THR A 389 1.77 16.10 -23.42
C THR A 389 0.29 16.11 -23.80
N GLU A 390 -0.49 15.10 -23.39
CA GLU A 390 -1.92 15.02 -23.76
C GLU A 390 -2.73 16.18 -23.15
N ILE A 391 -2.43 16.55 -21.91
CA ILE A 391 -3.10 17.65 -21.19
C ILE A 391 -2.76 18.98 -21.84
N VAL A 392 -1.47 19.24 -22.09
CA VAL A 392 -1.00 20.46 -22.73
C VAL A 392 -1.61 20.60 -24.12
N THR A 393 -1.62 19.52 -24.92
CA THR A 393 -2.27 19.53 -26.24
C THR A 393 -3.73 19.93 -26.16
N LYS A 394 -4.53 19.28 -25.29
CA LYS A 394 -5.95 19.60 -25.12
C LYS A 394 -6.19 21.05 -24.69
N GLU A 395 -5.39 21.56 -23.76
CA GLU A 395 -5.54 22.93 -23.26
C GLU A 395 -5.14 23.97 -24.31
N VAL A 396 -4.09 23.71 -25.10
CA VAL A 396 -3.73 24.56 -26.24
C VAL A 396 -4.82 24.54 -27.32
N GLU A 397 -5.39 23.37 -27.62
CA GLU A 397 -6.50 23.24 -28.56
C GLU A 397 -7.73 24.05 -28.10
N MET A 398 -8.09 23.98 -26.83
CA MET A 398 -9.17 24.79 -26.26
C MET A 398 -8.88 26.29 -26.35
N LEU A 399 -7.64 26.72 -26.08
CA LEU A 399 -7.23 28.11 -26.23
C LEU A 399 -7.39 28.59 -27.67
N ILE A 400 -6.98 27.78 -28.64
CA ILE A 400 -7.09 28.10 -30.07
C ILE A 400 -8.57 28.17 -30.49
N GLN A 401 -9.39 27.21 -30.07
CA GLN A 401 -10.83 27.24 -30.33
C GLN A 401 -11.49 28.48 -29.76
N TYR A 402 -11.15 28.86 -28.52
CA TYR A 402 -11.64 30.09 -27.90
C TYR A 402 -11.24 31.34 -28.71
N LYS A 403 -10.00 31.41 -29.20
CA LYS A 403 -9.55 32.51 -30.05
C LYS A 403 -10.28 32.56 -31.40
N ILE A 404 -10.57 31.41 -32.00
CA ILE A 404 -11.38 31.34 -33.22
C ILE A 404 -12.79 31.86 -32.96
N LEU A 405 -13.42 31.49 -31.84
CA LEU A 405 -14.74 31.99 -31.47
C LEU A 405 -14.75 33.51 -31.27
N LEU A 406 -13.76 34.07 -30.57
CA LEU A 406 -13.64 35.52 -30.43
C LEU A 406 -13.51 36.24 -31.77
N LEU A 407 -12.74 35.69 -32.71
CA LEU A 407 -12.64 36.26 -34.05
C LEU A 407 -13.96 36.17 -34.83
N ILE A 408 -14.72 35.10 -34.66
CA ILE A 408 -16.05 34.97 -35.27
C ILE A 408 -17.00 36.02 -34.69
N ASP A 409 -17.00 36.20 -33.36
CA ASP A 409 -17.82 37.21 -32.69
C ASP A 409 -17.44 38.64 -33.10
N GLU A 410 -16.17 38.92 -33.39
CA GLU A 410 -15.72 40.22 -33.92
C GLU A 410 -16.15 40.46 -35.38
N LEU A 411 -16.49 39.39 -36.12
CA LEU A 411 -16.90 39.46 -37.53
C LEU A 411 -18.43 39.54 -37.72
N ILE A 412 -19.21 39.22 -36.68
CA ILE A 412 -20.69 39.33 -36.63
C ILE A 412 -21.07 40.72 -36.11
#